data_AF-A0A7Z0J5H7-F1
#
_entry.id   AF-A0A7Z0J5H7-F1
#
_cell.length_a   1.000
_cell.length_b   1.000
_cell.length_c   1.000
_cell.angle_alpha   90.00
_cell.angle_beta   90.00
_cell.angle_gamma   90.00
#
_symmetry.space_group_name_H-M   'P 1'
#
loop_
_entity.id
_entity.type
_entity.pdbx_description
1 polymer ?
#
loop_
_entity_poly.entity_id
_entity_poly.type
_entity_poly.pdbx_seq_one_letter_code
_entity_poly.pdbx_strand_id
1 'polypeptide(L)'
;MTLLNEQHQTPGGEFVTVLHFDYPRPPVTANQRLHWAHKAKLTRSVRDATAKLAHRIPELGKCRVELTWFVTTKARRDADNIVPTLKAMCDGLVDAGVVTDDTPDLMVKVMPVIEYVKGGIAHMELRIEKIE
;
A
#
# COMPACT_ATOMS: atom_id res chain seq x y z
N MET A 1 -4.54 -10.35 18.03
CA MET A 1 -4.16 -9.37 16.99
C MET A 1 -5.22 -9.49 15.91
N THR A 2 -6.25 -8.66 16.01
CA THR A 2 -7.50 -8.79 15.26
C THR A 2 -7.38 -7.92 14.02
N LEU A 3 -7.21 -8.55 12.86
CA LEU A 3 -7.15 -7.89 11.56
C LEU A 3 -8.60 -7.66 11.08
N LEU A 4 -9.00 -6.41 10.90
CA LEU A 4 -10.29 -6.05 10.35
C LEU A 4 -10.08 -5.52 8.93
N ASN A 5 -10.59 -6.25 7.93
CA ASN A 5 -10.81 -5.72 6.59
C ASN A 5 -12.23 -5.14 6.60
N GLU A 6 -12.36 -3.81 6.58
CA GLU A 6 -13.66 -3.17 6.36
C GLU A 6 -13.90 -3.04 4.86
N GLN A 7 -14.87 -3.80 4.33
CA GLN A 7 -15.34 -3.69 2.96
C GLN A 7 -16.51 -2.70 2.95
N HIS A 8 -16.40 -1.59 2.24
CA HIS A 8 -17.52 -0.65 2.05
C HIS A 8 -17.89 -0.63 0.56
N GLN A 9 -19.05 -1.20 0.22
CA GLN A 9 -19.69 -0.97 -1.07
C GLN A 9 -20.33 0.42 -1.06
N THR A 10 -19.84 1.34 -1.88
CA THR A 10 -20.53 2.62 -2.12
C THR A 10 -21.69 2.40 -3.11
N PRO A 11 -22.81 3.15 -2.97
CA PRO A 11 -23.92 3.05 -3.92
C PRO A 11 -23.48 3.61 -5.27
N GLY A 12 -23.12 2.74 -6.21
CA GLY A 12 -22.58 3.12 -7.54
C GLY A 12 -21.84 2.02 -8.30
N GLY A 13 -21.39 0.95 -7.63
CA GLY A 13 -20.81 -0.23 -8.31
C GLY A 13 -19.28 -0.24 -8.44
N GLU A 14 -18.56 0.75 -7.91
CA GLU A 14 -17.10 0.71 -7.84
C GLU A 14 -16.65 -0.11 -6.63
N PHE A 15 -15.84 -1.15 -6.89
CA PHE A 15 -15.20 -1.94 -5.85
C PHE A 15 -14.13 -1.09 -5.17
N VAL A 16 -14.24 -0.91 -3.85
CA VAL A 16 -13.21 -0.21 -3.07
C VAL A 16 -12.92 -0.92 -1.76
N THR A 17 -11.64 -1.08 -1.44
CA THR A 17 -11.16 -1.71 -0.21
C THR A 17 -9.91 -1.00 0.30
N VAL A 18 -9.65 -1.13 1.61
CA VAL A 18 -8.42 -0.64 2.24
C VAL A 18 -7.72 -1.82 2.91
N LEU A 19 -6.40 -1.92 2.69
CA LEU A 19 -5.53 -2.84 3.41
C LEU A 19 -4.77 -2.08 4.49
N HIS A 20 -4.84 -2.56 5.72
CA HIS A 20 -4.16 -1.94 6.86
C HIS A 20 -2.84 -2.66 7.18
N PHE A 21 -1.80 -1.88 7.43
CA PHE A 21 -0.47 -2.38 7.79
C PHE A 21 0.00 -1.70 9.07
N ASP A 22 0.38 -2.50 10.07
CA ASP A 22 1.00 -2.05 11.32
C ASP A 22 2.47 -1.62 11.11
N TYR A 23 2.72 -0.83 10.05
CA TYR A 23 4.01 -0.25 9.73
C TYR A 23 4.07 1.17 10.28
N PRO A 24 4.72 1.40 11.44
CA PRO A 24 4.85 2.75 11.99
C PRO A 24 5.79 3.64 11.16
N ARG A 25 6.56 3.03 10.26
CA ARG A 25 7.47 3.68 9.31
C ARG A 25 7.54 2.86 8.02
N PRO A 26 7.86 3.47 6.86
CA PRO A 26 8.04 2.72 5.64
C PRO A 26 9.14 1.65 5.82
N PRO A 27 8.86 0.37 5.51
CA PRO A 27 9.86 -0.69 5.60
C PRO A 27 11.03 -0.48 4.64
N VAL A 28 10.76 0.05 3.45
CA VAL A 28 11.76 0.40 2.43
C VAL A 28 11.58 1.83 1.96
N THR A 29 12.65 2.63 1.96
CA THR A 29 12.62 4.01 1.47
C THR A 29 13.62 4.27 0.35
N ALA A 30 13.43 5.38 -0.39
CA ALA A 30 14.31 5.74 -1.49
C ALA A 30 15.71 6.14 -1.00
N ASN A 31 15.78 6.90 0.09
CA ASN A 31 17.03 7.41 0.67
C ASN A 31 17.79 6.41 1.57
N GLN A 32 17.31 5.18 1.71
CA GLN A 32 17.96 4.15 2.51
C GLN A 32 19.21 3.60 1.80
N ARG A 33 20.39 3.78 2.41
CA ARG A 33 21.67 3.19 1.96
C ARG A 33 21.89 1.80 2.58
N LEU A 34 20.96 0.89 2.32
CA LEU A 34 21.04 -0.50 2.79
C LEU A 34 21.85 -1.36 1.83
N HIS A 35 22.49 -2.41 2.36
CA HIS A 35 23.04 -3.48 1.52
C HIS A 35 21.92 -4.11 0.67
N TRP A 36 22.22 -4.41 -0.60
CA TRP A 36 21.23 -4.86 -1.59
C TRP A 36 20.42 -6.08 -1.10
N ALA A 37 21.06 -7.03 -0.44
CA ALA A 37 20.40 -8.23 0.08
C ALA A 37 19.38 -7.90 1.20
N HIS A 38 19.70 -6.92 2.06
CA HIS A 38 18.78 -6.48 3.10
C HIS A 38 17.60 -5.71 2.49
N LYS A 39 17.87 -4.83 1.53
CA LYS A 39 16.80 -4.13 0.79
C LYS A 39 15.86 -5.14 0.13
N ALA A 40 16.39 -6.13 -0.58
CA ALA A 40 15.60 -7.19 -1.22
C ALA A 40 14.74 -7.97 -0.21
N LYS A 41 15.30 -8.31 0.96
CA LYS A 41 14.54 -8.98 2.03
C LYS A 41 13.37 -8.14 2.54
N LEU A 42 13.57 -6.85 2.77
CA LEU A 42 12.51 -5.94 3.22
C LEU A 42 11.44 -5.76 2.14
N THR A 43 11.85 -5.56 0.88
CA THR A 43 10.92 -5.49 -0.26
C THR A 43 10.07 -6.74 -0.36
N ARG A 44 10.67 -7.93 -0.28
CA ARG A 44 9.93 -9.20 -0.30
C ARG A 44 8.95 -9.31 0.87
N SER A 45 9.35 -8.90 2.07
CA SER A 45 8.45 -8.92 3.23
C SER A 45 7.21 -8.04 3.05
N VAL A 46 7.35 -6.87 2.42
CA VAL A 46 6.20 -6.00 2.12
C VAL A 46 5.30 -6.65 1.07
N ARG A 47 5.91 -7.16 -0.01
CA ARG A 47 5.22 -7.86 -1.10
C ARG A 47 4.40 -9.05 -0.59
N ASP A 48 5.01 -9.94 0.19
CA ASP A 48 4.35 -11.11 0.78
C ASP A 48 3.19 -10.70 1.71
N ALA A 49 3.38 -9.64 2.52
CA ALA A 49 2.34 -9.14 3.42
C ALA A 49 1.15 -8.59 2.64
N THR A 50 1.39 -7.80 1.59
CA THR A 50 0.34 -7.26 0.75
C THR A 50 -0.41 -8.37 0.02
N ALA A 51 0.29 -9.32 -0.58
CA ALA A 51 -0.33 -10.45 -1.27
C ALA A 51 -1.25 -11.25 -0.33
N LYS A 52 -0.78 -11.49 0.90
CA LYS A 52 -1.57 -12.17 1.93
C LYS A 52 -2.82 -11.39 2.33
N LEU A 53 -2.75 -10.07 2.46
CA LEU A 53 -3.92 -9.25 2.80
C LEU A 53 -4.90 -9.13 1.63
N ALA A 54 -4.38 -9.11 0.40
CA ALA A 54 -5.14 -8.96 -0.83
C ALA A 54 -5.76 -10.27 -1.36
N HIS A 55 -5.44 -11.44 -0.80
CA HIS A 55 -5.85 -12.75 -1.34
C HIS A 55 -7.37 -12.97 -1.55
N ARG A 56 -8.23 -12.11 -0.98
CA ARG A 56 -9.71 -12.17 -1.15
C ARG A 56 -10.26 -11.08 -2.06
N ILE A 57 -9.40 -10.18 -2.54
CA ILE A 57 -9.77 -9.16 -3.49
C ILE A 57 -9.91 -9.86 -4.85
N PRO A 58 -11.05 -9.72 -5.55
CA PRO A 58 -11.20 -10.30 -6.88
C PRO A 58 -10.27 -9.60 -7.88
N GLU A 59 -10.05 -10.23 -9.03
CA GLU A 59 -9.42 -9.55 -10.17
C GLU A 59 -10.27 -8.34 -10.57
N LEU A 60 -9.65 -7.15 -10.64
CA LEU A 60 -10.33 -5.88 -10.92
C LEU A 60 -10.20 -5.44 -12.38
N GLY A 61 -9.29 -6.06 -13.14
CA GLY A 61 -8.88 -5.61 -14.48
C GLY A 61 -7.99 -4.38 -14.41
N LYS A 62 -8.49 -3.27 -13.85
CA LYS A 62 -7.75 -2.04 -13.62
C LYS A 62 -8.08 -1.41 -12.27
N CYS A 63 -7.07 -0.86 -11.61
CA CYS A 63 -7.26 -0.23 -10.30
C CYS A 63 -6.45 1.06 -10.11
N ARG A 64 -6.94 1.92 -9.22
CA ARG A 64 -6.18 3.01 -8.60
C ARG A 64 -5.71 2.57 -7.21
N VAL A 65 -4.46 2.88 -6.90
CA VAL A 65 -3.86 2.60 -5.58
C VAL A 65 -3.33 3.87 -4.93
N GLU A 66 -3.64 4.05 -3.66
CA GLU A 66 -3.19 5.19 -2.85
C GLU A 66 -2.65 4.69 -1.51
N LEU A 67 -1.41 5.06 -1.19
CA LEU A 67 -0.77 4.74 0.08
C LEU A 67 -0.78 5.96 0.99
N THR A 68 -1.41 5.83 2.15
CA THR A 68 -1.38 6.84 3.21
C THR A 68 -0.53 6.36 4.38
N TRP A 69 0.45 7.16 4.79
CA TRP A 69 1.23 6.95 6.00
C TRP A 69 0.77 7.88 7.10
N PHE A 70 0.08 7.31 8.10
CA PHE A 70 -0.35 8.02 9.28
C PHE A 70 0.81 8.14 10.28
N VAL A 71 1.14 9.37 10.66
CA VAL A 71 2.27 9.71 11.54
C VAL A 71 1.79 10.42 12.81
N THR A 72 2.51 10.19 13.91
CA THR A 72 2.18 10.76 15.22
C THR A 72 2.99 12.02 15.57
N THR A 73 3.88 12.46 14.66
CA THR A 73 4.74 13.62 14.84
C THR A 73 4.71 14.50 13.60
N LYS A 74 4.81 15.83 13.79
CA LYS A 74 4.76 16.83 12.72
C LYS A 74 6.09 17.03 11.97
N ALA A 75 7.05 16.11 12.13
CA ALA A 75 8.32 16.20 11.43
C ALA A 75 8.09 16.17 9.91
N ARG A 76 8.75 17.09 9.19
CA ARG A 76 8.68 17.14 7.73
C ARG A 76 9.27 15.85 7.16
N ARG A 77 8.52 15.23 6.25
CA ARG A 77 8.88 14.00 5.54
C ARG A 77 8.60 14.21 4.06
N ASP A 78 9.32 13.46 3.24
CA ASP A 78 9.17 13.49 1.79
C ASP A 78 8.32 12.30 1.36
N ALA A 79 7.31 12.54 0.53
CA ALA A 79 6.41 11.52 0.01
C ALA A 79 7.14 10.56 -0.95
N ASP A 80 8.09 11.08 -1.72
CA ASP A 80 8.87 10.30 -2.69
C ASP A 80 9.69 9.20 -2.01
N ASN A 81 10.08 9.44 -0.76
CA ASN A 81 10.78 8.45 0.05
C ASN A 81 9.96 7.21 0.35
N ILE A 82 8.64 7.26 0.23
CA ILE A 82 7.71 6.17 0.53
C ILE A 82 7.43 5.34 -0.73
N VAL A 83 7.71 5.87 -1.92
CA VAL A 83 7.44 5.21 -3.22
C VAL A 83 8.00 3.78 -3.30
N PRO A 84 9.20 3.44 -2.77
CA PRO A 84 9.67 2.06 -2.78
C PRO A 84 8.81 1.10 -1.94
N THR A 85 8.18 1.58 -0.86
CA THR A 85 7.19 0.79 -0.10
C THR A 85 5.92 0.63 -0.92
N LEU A 86 5.39 1.71 -1.53
CA LEU A 86 4.24 1.64 -2.44
C LEU A 86 4.48 0.62 -3.57
N LYS A 87 5.65 0.67 -4.23
CA LYS A 87 5.98 -0.27 -5.30
C LYS A 87 5.96 -1.73 -4.82
N ALA A 88 6.55 -2.01 -3.66
CA ALA A 88 6.54 -3.35 -3.10
C ALA A 88 5.10 -3.83 -2.75
N MET A 89 4.22 -2.91 -2.35
CA MET A 89 2.81 -3.23 -2.15
C MET A 89 2.09 -3.50 -3.48
N CYS A 90 2.33 -2.69 -4.53
CA CYS A 90 1.82 -2.93 -5.88
C CYS A 90 2.20 -4.30 -6.41
N ASP A 91 3.47 -4.69 -6.30
CA ASP A 91 3.95 -6.03 -6.66
C ASP A 91 3.19 -7.13 -5.92
N GLY A 92 2.84 -6.91 -4.65
CA GLY A 92 2.04 -7.85 -3.86
C GLY A 92 0.58 -7.94 -4.31
N LEU A 93 0.00 -6.86 -4.86
CA LEU A 93 -1.34 -6.90 -5.46
C LEU A 93 -1.34 -7.75 -6.75
N VAL A 94 -0.28 -7.66 -7.55
CA VAL A 94 -0.08 -8.51 -8.73
C VAL A 94 0.06 -9.98 -8.32
N ASP A 95 0.87 -10.28 -7.30
CA ASP A 95 1.01 -11.64 -6.76
C ASP A 95 -0.31 -12.23 -6.24
N ALA A 96 -1.20 -11.39 -5.73
CA ALA A 96 -2.53 -11.80 -5.27
C ALA A 96 -3.56 -11.93 -6.39
N GLY A 97 -3.23 -11.55 -7.62
CA GLY A 97 -4.15 -11.60 -8.77
C GLY A 97 -5.20 -10.49 -8.79
N VAL A 98 -4.96 -9.37 -8.09
CA VAL A 98 -5.87 -8.20 -8.11
C VAL A 98 -5.88 -7.55 -9.50
N VAL A 99 -4.71 -7.49 -10.14
CA VAL A 99 -4.50 -7.11 -11.53
C VAL A 99 -3.41 -8.00 -12.11
N THR A 100 -3.33 -8.10 -13.43
CA THR A 100 -2.35 -8.98 -14.10
C THR A 100 -0.93 -8.42 -14.10
N ASP A 101 -0.74 -7.08 -14.03
CA ASP A 101 0.57 -6.42 -13.91
C ASP A 101 0.46 -5.05 -13.20
N ASP A 102 1.59 -4.47 -12.78
CA ASP A 102 1.68 -3.14 -12.13
C ASP A 102 1.87 -1.97 -13.13
N THR A 103 1.66 -2.23 -14.43
CA THR A 103 1.84 -1.24 -15.50
C THR A 103 0.80 -0.11 -15.44
N PRO A 104 1.10 1.09 -15.98
CA PRO A 104 0.20 2.24 -15.88
C PRO A 104 -1.20 2.05 -16.50
N ASP A 105 -1.34 1.14 -17.46
CA ASP A 105 -2.62 0.78 -18.09
C ASP A 105 -3.53 -0.05 -17.18
N LEU A 106 -2.96 -0.82 -16.26
CA LEU A 106 -3.68 -1.69 -15.32
C LEU A 106 -3.70 -1.13 -13.89
N MET A 107 -2.71 -0.32 -13.52
CA MET A 107 -2.56 0.18 -12.16
C MET A 107 -2.14 1.65 -12.14
N VAL A 108 -3.08 2.52 -11.75
CA VAL A 108 -2.80 3.94 -11.51
C VAL A 108 -2.27 4.10 -10.09
N LYS A 109 -1.02 4.54 -9.95
CA LYS A 109 -0.34 4.74 -8.66
C LYS A 109 -0.38 6.20 -8.27
N VAL A 110 -1.07 6.53 -7.18
CA VAL A 110 -1.10 7.89 -6.62
C VAL A 110 0.15 8.10 -5.77
N MET A 111 0.69 9.33 -5.79
CA MET A 111 1.81 9.70 -4.92
C MET A 111 1.44 9.49 -3.44
N PRO A 112 2.32 8.87 -2.62
CA PRO A 112 2.00 8.61 -1.22
C PRO A 112 1.61 9.85 -0.44
N VAL A 113 0.59 9.73 0.41
CA VAL A 113 0.11 10.77 1.29
C VAL A 113 0.71 10.55 2.69
N ILE A 114 1.06 11.64 3.38
CA ILE A 114 1.51 11.59 4.77
C ILE A 114 0.50 12.38 5.59
N GLU A 115 -0.15 11.71 6.53
CA GLU A 115 -1.20 12.30 7.36
C GLU A 115 -0.78 12.33 8.83
N TYR A 116 -0.87 13.50 9.46
CA TYR A 116 -0.58 13.62 10.90
C TYR A 116 -1.84 13.36 11.74
N VAL A 117 -1.77 12.37 12.63
CA VAL A 117 -2.86 12.03 13.55
C VAL A 117 -2.43 12.31 14.99
N LYS A 118 -3.08 13.28 15.64
CA LYS A 118 -2.80 13.64 17.04
C LYS A 118 -3.28 12.53 17.97
N GLY A 119 -2.35 11.91 18.71
CA GLY A 119 -2.67 10.86 19.69
C GLY A 119 -3.08 9.52 19.07
N GLY A 120 -2.90 9.34 17.76
CA GLY A 120 -3.13 8.07 17.08
C GLY A 120 -1.94 7.12 17.14
N ILE A 121 -2.06 5.99 16.45
CA ILE A 121 -0.98 5.02 16.25
C ILE A 121 -0.43 5.22 14.82
N ALA A 122 0.89 5.22 14.66
CA ALA A 122 1.48 5.30 13.34
C ALA A 122 1.28 3.97 12.59
N HIS A 123 0.72 4.04 11.38
CA HIS A 123 0.38 2.90 10.55
C HIS A 123 0.31 3.31 9.08
N MET A 124 0.11 2.34 8.19
CA MET A 124 -0.06 2.59 6.76
C MET A 124 -1.36 1.97 6.27
N GLU A 125 -2.01 2.66 5.33
CA GLU A 125 -3.19 2.16 4.64
C GLU A 125 -2.96 2.20 3.14
N LEU A 126 -3.28 1.10 2.47
CA LEU A 126 -3.29 1.00 1.02
C LEU A 126 -4.74 0.92 0.55
N ARG A 127 -5.25 2.03 0.02
CA ARG A 127 -6.57 2.09 -0.61
C ARG A 127 -6.47 1.58 -2.04
N ILE A 128 -7.40 0.71 -2.42
CA ILE A 128 -7.48 0.07 -3.73
C ILE A 128 -8.90 0.28 -4.26
N GLU A 129 -9.01 0.94 -5.40
CA GLU A 129 -10.27 1.28 -6.06
C GLU A 129 -10.25 0.68 -7.47
N LYS A 130 -11.27 -0.08 -7.82
CA LYS A 130 -11.48 -0.50 -9.22
C LYS A 130 -11.84 0.74 -10.04
N ILE A 131 -11.22 0.87 -11.21
CA ILE A 131 -11.50 1.94 -12.17
C ILE A 131 -11.72 1.33 -13.56
N GLU A 132 -12.32 2.10 -14.46
CA GLU A 132 -12.48 1.73 -15.88
C GLU A 132 -11.19 1.89 -16.69
#